data_AF-A0A5V2HRC4-F1
#
_entry.id   AF-A0A5V2HRC4-F1
#
_cell.length_a   1.000
_cell.length_b   1.000
_cell.length_c   1.000
_cell.angle_alpha   90.00
_cell.angle_beta   90.00
_cell.angle_gamma   90.00
#
_symmetry.space_group_name_H-M   'P 1'
#
loop_
_entity.id
_entity.type
_entity.pdbx_description
1 polymer ?
#
loop_
_entity_poly.entity_id
_entity_poly.type
_entity_poly.pdbx_seq_one_letter_code
_entity_poly.pdbx_strand_id
1 'polypeptide(L)'
;MSIELMPLVIRIGEKLAVANEEGVTIQVGNSKGIIYQVDEAPANHEIKTLDFKEGKYTIVVTLDEELVSMQELTVLPVFAKQSKKEYLRETIALIEQVIFARLSGDEAALAQMTVKGNTFAYESVAVLNQLKTEYERQLVKLIQQERRKKGISPIQNIKIRLTR
;
A
#
# COMPACT_ATOMS: atom_id res chain seq x y z
N MET A 1 -11.17 -22.57 21.72
CA MET A 1 -11.41 -21.15 21.42
C MET A 1 -10.69 -20.84 20.12
N SER A 2 -11.40 -20.43 19.07
CA SER A 2 -10.76 -20.07 17.80
C SER A 2 -10.12 -18.69 17.95
N ILE A 3 -8.79 -18.64 18.00
CA ILE A 3 -8.06 -17.38 17.91
C ILE A 3 -8.21 -16.92 16.46
N GLU A 4 -9.07 -15.92 16.23
CA GLU A 4 -9.09 -15.20 14.95
C GLU A 4 -7.72 -14.53 14.79
N LEU A 5 -6.82 -15.19 14.04
CA LEU A 5 -5.50 -14.69 13.73
C LEU A 5 -5.66 -13.53 12.74
N MET A 6 -5.83 -12.33 13.27
CA MET A 6 -5.84 -11.13 12.46
C MET A 6 -4.50 -11.02 11.71
N PRO A 7 -4.53 -10.76 10.38
CA PRO A 7 -3.32 -10.60 9.60
C PRO A 7 -2.56 -9.37 10.11
N LEU A 8 -1.29 -9.57 10.43
CA LEU A 8 -0.44 -8.52 10.99
C LEU A 8 0.26 -7.77 9.86
N VAL A 9 0.21 -6.44 9.88
CA VAL A 9 0.87 -5.57 8.91
C VAL A 9 1.87 -4.70 9.64
N ILE A 10 3.14 -4.79 9.25
CA ILE A 10 4.24 -4.03 9.85
C ILE A 10 5.06 -3.32 8.77
N ARG A 11 5.76 -2.26 9.14
CA ARG A 11 6.80 -1.66 8.29
C ARG A 11 8.17 -2.25 8.61
N ILE A 12 9.07 -2.28 7.61
CA ILE A 12 10.47 -2.67 7.83
C ILE A 12 11.07 -1.84 8.97
N GLY A 13 11.71 -2.49 9.92
CA GLY A 13 12.32 -1.84 11.09
C GLY A 13 11.34 -1.52 12.23
N GLU A 14 10.05 -1.80 12.07
CA GLU A 14 9.10 -1.83 13.18
C GLU A 14 9.34 -3.08 14.03
N LYS A 15 9.28 -2.92 15.35
CA LYS A 15 9.43 -4.05 16.27
C LYS A 15 8.20 -4.96 16.15
N LEU A 16 8.45 -6.24 15.92
CA LEU A 16 7.41 -7.26 15.88
C LEU A 16 7.42 -8.01 17.21
N ALA A 17 6.44 -7.76 18.07
CA ALA A 17 6.24 -8.53 19.30
C ALA A 17 5.34 -9.73 18.98
N VAL A 18 5.87 -10.94 19.16
CA VAL A 18 5.08 -12.18 19.03
C VAL A 18 4.57 -12.53 20.41
N ALA A 19 3.25 -12.69 20.58
CA ALA A 19 2.70 -13.17 21.85
C ALA A 19 2.91 -14.70 21.92
N ASN A 20 3.83 -15.15 22.77
CA ASN A 20 4.21 -16.55 22.88
C ASN A 20 4.61 -16.95 24.30
N GLU A 21 4.44 -18.23 24.62
CA GLU A 21 4.93 -18.85 25.85
C GLU A 21 6.45 -19.06 25.79
N GLU A 22 7.09 -19.23 26.94
CA GLU A 22 8.54 -19.47 27.04
C GLU A 22 8.90 -20.88 26.55
N GLY A 23 10.03 -21.01 25.85
CA GLY A 23 10.52 -22.32 25.36
C GLY A 23 9.99 -22.75 24.00
N VAL A 24 9.21 -21.90 23.31
CA VAL A 24 8.71 -22.19 21.97
C VAL A 24 9.75 -21.90 20.90
N THR A 25 9.66 -22.59 19.77
CA THR A 25 10.39 -22.26 18.54
C THR A 25 9.54 -21.31 17.69
N ILE A 26 10.11 -20.17 17.29
CA ILE A 26 9.47 -19.18 16.42
C ILE A 26 10.19 -19.17 15.07
N GLN A 27 9.44 -19.41 14.00
CA GLN A 27 9.93 -19.35 12.63
C GLN A 27 9.14 -18.31 11.84
N VAL A 28 9.83 -17.45 11.10
CA VAL A 28 9.20 -16.56 10.12
C VAL A 28 9.71 -16.94 8.74
N GLY A 29 8.79 -17.23 7.83
CA GLY A 29 9.14 -17.70 6.50
C GLY A 29 8.07 -17.43 5.46
N ASN A 30 8.38 -17.79 4.22
CA ASN A 30 7.41 -17.85 3.14
C ASN A 30 7.66 -19.13 2.31
N SER A 31 6.96 -19.28 1.19
CA SER A 31 7.11 -20.44 0.30
C SER A 31 8.51 -20.65 -0.29
N LYS A 32 9.42 -19.67 -0.16
CA LYS A 32 10.81 -19.76 -0.60
C LYS A 32 11.79 -20.18 0.49
N GLY A 33 11.36 -20.15 1.76
CA GLY A 33 12.20 -20.54 2.89
C GLY A 33 11.95 -19.71 4.16
N ILE A 34 12.66 -20.09 5.21
CA ILE A 34 12.65 -19.43 6.51
C ILE A 34 13.65 -18.26 6.47
N ILE A 35 13.20 -17.09 6.88
CA ILE A 35 14.03 -15.86 6.96
C ILE A 35 14.49 -15.55 8.38
N TYR A 36 13.82 -16.11 9.38
CA TYR A 36 14.13 -15.92 10.79
C TYR A 36 13.72 -17.17 11.55
N GLN A 37 14.59 -17.65 12.43
CA GLN A 37 14.31 -18.76 13.33
C GLN A 37 15.00 -18.50 14.66
N VAL A 38 14.27 -18.74 15.75
CA VAL A 38 14.81 -18.82 17.11
C VAL A 38 14.19 -20.02 17.78
N ASP A 39 15.04 -20.89 18.30
CA ASP A 39 14.69 -22.01 19.15
C ASP A 39 14.77 -21.57 20.62
N GLU A 40 13.92 -22.13 21.48
CA GLU A 40 13.83 -21.76 22.91
C GLU A 40 13.63 -20.24 23.13
N ALA A 41 12.66 -19.65 22.44
CA ALA A 41 12.38 -18.23 22.55
C ALA A 41 11.84 -17.86 23.94
N PRO A 42 12.24 -16.70 24.50
CA PRO A 42 11.65 -16.17 25.72
C PRO A 42 10.17 -15.83 25.50
N ALA A 43 9.41 -15.73 26.59
CA ALA A 43 8.02 -15.28 26.52
C ALA A 43 7.93 -13.87 25.90
N ASN A 44 6.98 -13.68 24.99
CA ASN A 44 6.77 -12.43 24.23
C ASN A 44 8.00 -11.95 23.45
N HIS A 45 8.57 -12.81 22.62
CA HIS A 45 9.81 -12.54 21.89
C HIS A 45 9.67 -11.36 20.92
N GLU A 46 10.64 -10.44 20.98
CA GLU A 46 10.73 -9.29 20.06
C GLU A 46 11.62 -9.62 18.85
N ILE A 47 11.04 -9.54 17.65
CA ILE A 47 11.76 -9.74 16.38
C ILE A 47 12.12 -8.38 15.79
N LYS A 48 13.42 -8.18 15.51
CA LYS A 48 13.93 -7.03 14.76
C LYS A 48 13.73 -7.28 13.27
N THR A 49 12.93 -6.44 12.61
CA THR A 49 12.53 -6.63 11.21
C THR A 49 13.32 -5.75 10.23
N LEU A 50 14.43 -5.16 10.67
CA LEU A 50 15.30 -4.30 9.85
C LEU A 50 15.87 -5.02 8.62
N ASP A 51 16.23 -6.30 8.78
CA ASP A 51 16.84 -7.11 7.72
C ASP A 51 15.79 -7.82 6.85
N PHE A 52 14.50 -7.63 7.14
CA PHE A 52 13.42 -8.29 6.42
C PHE A 52 13.21 -7.60 5.07
N LYS A 53 13.03 -8.40 4.02
CA LYS A 53 12.64 -7.87 2.71
C LYS A 53 11.14 -7.58 2.68
N GLU A 54 10.72 -6.68 1.81
CA GLU A 54 9.30 -6.44 1.58
C GLU A 54 8.61 -7.71 1.06
N GLY A 55 7.42 -8.01 1.58
CA GLY A 55 6.71 -9.23 1.18
C GLY A 55 5.69 -9.74 2.18
N LYS A 56 5.04 -10.84 1.80
CA LYS A 56 4.17 -11.62 2.67
C LYS A 56 4.95 -12.79 3.27
N TYR A 57 4.78 -12.97 4.56
CA TYR A 57 5.42 -13.99 5.38
C TYR A 57 4.37 -14.61 6.29
N THR A 58 4.75 -15.72 6.92
CA THR A 58 3.96 -16.40 7.93
C THR A 58 4.87 -16.60 9.14
N ILE A 59 4.38 -16.22 10.31
CA ILE A 59 4.98 -16.52 11.60
C ILE A 59 4.38 -17.85 12.04
N VAL A 60 5.24 -18.80 12.36
CA VAL A 60 4.90 -20.14 12.83
C VAL A 60 5.52 -20.29 14.21
N VAL A 61 4.70 -20.62 15.20
CA VAL A 61 5.17 -20.89 16.57
C VAL A 61 4.89 -22.36 16.88
N THR A 62 5.92 -23.10 17.22
CA THR A 62 5.85 -24.53 17.59
C THR A 62 6.39 -24.76 18.99
N LEU A 63 5.79 -25.70 19.72
CA LEU A 63 6.25 -26.18 21.03
C LEU A 63 6.27 -27.71 20.96
N ASP A 64 7.37 -28.35 21.34
CA ASP A 64 7.51 -29.82 21.32
C ASP A 64 7.09 -30.48 19.99
N GLU A 65 7.50 -29.89 18.86
CA GLU A 65 7.14 -30.31 17.49
C GLU A 65 5.64 -30.16 17.12
N GLU A 66 4.81 -29.59 18.00
CA GLU A 66 3.41 -29.27 17.73
C GLU A 66 3.21 -27.81 17.31
N LEU A 67 2.32 -27.58 16.34
CA LEU A 67 1.95 -26.24 15.87
C LEU A 67 1.02 -25.56 16.88
N VAL A 68 1.52 -24.54 17.57
CA VAL A 68 0.75 -23.77 18.56
C VAL A 68 0.00 -22.62 17.90
N SER A 69 0.68 -21.86 17.03
CA SER A 69 0.05 -20.73 16.33
C SER A 69 0.68 -20.46 14.96
N MET A 70 -0.14 -19.90 14.08
CA MET A 70 0.28 -19.49 12.74
C MET A 70 -0.34 -18.13 12.41
N GLN A 71 0.47 -17.11 12.14
CA GLN A 71 -0.01 -15.76 11.83
C GLN A 71 0.52 -15.27 10.49
N GLU A 72 -0.35 -14.68 9.66
CA GLU A 72 0.08 -14.01 8.44
C GLU A 72 0.73 -12.65 8.76
N LEU A 73 1.90 -12.40 8.19
CA LEU A 73 2.67 -11.18 8.35
C LEU A 73 2.90 -10.50 6.99
N THR A 74 2.49 -9.25 6.85
CA THR A 74 2.81 -8.43 5.67
C THR A 74 3.82 -7.35 6.05
N VAL A 75 5.00 -7.39 5.43
CA VAL A 75 6.09 -6.43 5.63
C VAL A 75 6.07 -5.39 4.52
N LEU A 76 5.82 -4.13 4.89
CA LEU A 76 5.80 -2.98 3.99
C LEU A 76 7.13 -2.22 4.03
N PRO A 77 7.58 -1.61 2.93
CA PRO A 77 8.80 -0.79 2.92
C PRO A 77 8.67 0.46 3.80
N VAL A 78 9.79 0.89 4.42
CA VAL A 78 9.86 2.11 5.25
C VAL A 78 9.48 3.35 4.47
N PHE A 79 10.03 3.45 3.26
CA PHE A 79 9.69 4.47 2.28
C PHE A 79 8.79 3.81 1.25
N ALA A 80 7.47 3.86 1.47
CA ALA A 80 6.53 3.57 0.39
C ALA A 80 6.86 4.54 -0.74
N LYS A 81 7.45 4.06 -1.83
CA LYS A 81 7.54 4.82 -3.08
C LYS A 81 6.09 5.07 -3.47
N GLN A 82 5.59 6.27 -3.19
CA GLN A 82 4.30 6.72 -3.69
C GLN A 82 4.29 6.41 -5.18
N SER A 83 3.40 5.51 -5.58
CA SER A 83 3.36 5.13 -6.99
C SER A 83 3.02 6.37 -7.80
N LYS A 84 3.56 6.51 -9.01
CA LYS A 84 3.23 7.65 -9.89
C LYS A 84 1.70 7.80 -10.06
N LYS A 85 0.96 6.71 -9.94
CA LYS A 85 -0.50 6.65 -9.97
C LYS A 85 -1.16 7.25 -8.71
N GLU A 86 -0.69 6.89 -7.52
CA GLU A 86 -1.16 7.49 -6.25
C GLU A 86 -0.81 8.97 -6.19
N TYR A 87 0.41 9.34 -6.61
CA TYR A 87 0.83 10.74 -6.72
C TYR A 87 -0.09 11.56 -7.63
N LEU A 88 -0.41 11.04 -8.82
CA LEU A 88 -1.31 11.72 -9.75
C LEU A 88 -2.73 11.84 -9.18
N ARG A 89 -3.24 10.83 -8.46
CA ARG A 89 -4.56 10.89 -7.82
C ARG A 89 -4.61 11.93 -6.71
N GLU A 90 -3.62 11.94 -5.82
CA GLU A 90 -3.53 12.93 -4.75
C GLU A 90 -3.39 14.35 -5.32
N THR A 91 -2.57 14.52 -6.36
CA THR A 91 -2.39 15.82 -7.01
C THR A 91 -3.69 16.33 -7.66
N ILE A 92 -4.44 15.46 -8.34
CA ILE A 92 -5.75 15.81 -8.92
C ILE A 92 -6.74 16.23 -7.82
N ALA A 93 -6.85 15.43 -6.74
CA ALA A 93 -7.77 15.72 -5.64
C ALA A 93 -7.46 17.07 -4.97
N LEU A 94 -6.17 17.40 -4.83
CA LEU A 94 -5.74 18.70 -4.29
C LEU A 94 -6.06 19.85 -5.26
N ILE A 95 -5.86 19.67 -6.57
CA ILE A 95 -6.26 20.68 -7.57
C ILE A 95 -7.77 20.91 -7.54
N GLU A 96 -8.57 19.85 -7.40
CA GLU A 96 -10.03 19.95 -7.26
C GLU A 96 -10.44 20.72 -6.00
N GLN A 97 -9.77 20.45 -4.88
CA GLN A 97 -9.99 21.18 -3.62
C GLN A 97 -9.62 22.67 -3.76
N VAL A 98 -8.53 23.02 -4.45
CA VAL A 98 -8.16 24.43 -4.70
C VAL A 98 -9.18 25.11 -5.61
N ILE A 99 -9.64 24.44 -6.67
CA ILE A 99 -10.71 24.95 -7.54
C ILE A 99 -11.98 25.19 -6.72
N PHE A 100 -12.37 24.24 -5.87
CA PHE A 100 -13.54 24.35 -5.03
C PHE A 100 -13.42 25.53 -4.04
N ALA A 101 -12.30 25.63 -3.32
CA ALA A 101 -12.04 26.72 -2.38
C ALA A 101 -12.07 28.10 -3.04
N ARG A 102 -11.57 28.22 -4.29
CA ARG A 102 -11.65 29.46 -5.08
C ARG A 102 -13.07 29.80 -5.52
N LEU A 103 -13.85 28.80 -5.91
CA LEU A 103 -15.25 28.99 -6.30
C LEU A 103 -16.14 29.34 -5.09
N SER A 104 -15.79 28.85 -3.90
CA SER A 104 -16.52 29.13 -2.65
C SER A 104 -16.06 30.41 -1.94
N GLY A 105 -14.97 31.05 -2.37
CA GLY A 105 -14.45 32.28 -1.78
C GLY A 105 -13.80 32.09 -0.40
N ASP A 106 -13.34 30.87 -0.07
CA ASP A 106 -12.76 30.56 1.25
C ASP A 106 -11.24 30.81 1.25
N GLU A 107 -10.84 32.01 1.66
CA GLU A 107 -9.44 32.46 1.68
C GLU A 107 -8.55 31.67 2.67
N ALA A 108 -9.14 31.07 3.72
CA ALA A 108 -8.41 30.32 4.73
C ALA A 108 -7.90 28.96 4.21
N ALA A 109 -8.66 28.33 3.30
CA ALA A 109 -8.27 27.07 2.66
C ALA A 109 -7.15 27.26 1.62
N LEU A 110 -7.04 28.44 1.00
CA LEU A 110 -6.05 28.73 -0.05
C LEU A 110 -4.63 28.86 0.49
N ALA A 111 -4.46 29.25 1.76
CA ALA A 111 -3.15 29.49 2.37
C ALA A 111 -2.39 28.22 2.79
N GLN A 112 -3.07 27.08 2.95
CA GLN A 112 -2.47 25.83 3.44
C GLN A 112 -2.08 24.83 2.34
N MET A 113 -2.42 25.09 1.08
CA MET A 113 -2.29 24.09 0.00
C MET A 113 -1.00 24.26 -0.80
N THR A 114 0.10 23.75 -0.23
CA THR A 114 1.43 23.69 -0.87
C THR A 114 1.76 22.24 -1.23
N VAL A 115 2.06 21.95 -2.51
CA VAL A 115 2.48 20.61 -2.95
C VAL A 115 3.97 20.60 -3.21
N LYS A 116 4.77 19.97 -2.33
CA LYS A 116 6.22 19.71 -2.52
C LYS A 116 7.00 20.89 -3.12
N GLY A 117 6.71 22.12 -2.70
CA GLY A 117 7.37 23.35 -3.16
C GLY A 117 6.67 24.14 -4.28
N ASN A 118 5.61 23.60 -4.90
CA ASN A 118 4.76 24.33 -5.85
C ASN A 118 3.51 24.86 -5.12
N THR A 119 3.39 26.18 -5.06
CA THR A 119 2.27 26.88 -4.45
C THR A 119 1.21 27.20 -5.50
N PHE A 120 0.15 26.38 -5.56
CA PHE A 120 -0.98 26.59 -6.49
C PHE A 120 -1.88 27.77 -6.09
N ALA A 121 -1.63 28.39 -4.92
CA ALA A 121 -2.43 29.48 -4.38
C ALA A 121 -2.53 30.70 -5.32
N TYR A 122 -1.58 30.89 -6.25
CA TYR A 122 -1.54 32.04 -7.15
C TYR A 122 -2.06 31.78 -8.58
N GLU A 123 -2.41 30.55 -8.94
CA GLU A 123 -2.80 30.21 -10.32
C GLU A 123 -4.29 30.42 -10.61
N SER A 124 -4.65 30.88 -11.81
CA SER A 124 -6.05 31.09 -12.18
C SER A 124 -6.84 29.77 -12.25
N VAL A 125 -8.16 29.84 -12.03
CA VAL A 125 -9.06 28.66 -12.13
C VAL A 125 -8.98 28.01 -13.53
N ALA A 126 -8.73 28.79 -14.58
CA ALA A 126 -8.55 28.27 -15.93
C ALA A 126 -7.27 27.42 -16.05
N VAL A 127 -6.16 27.85 -15.45
CA VAL A 127 -4.88 27.12 -15.44
C VAL A 127 -5.00 25.84 -14.61
N LEU A 128 -5.64 25.90 -13.44
CA LEU A 128 -5.89 24.74 -12.59
C LEU A 128 -6.73 23.66 -13.30
N ASN A 129 -7.76 24.07 -14.05
CA ASN A 129 -8.56 23.14 -14.85
C ASN A 129 -7.76 22.49 -16.00
N GLN A 130 -6.86 23.25 -16.64
CA GLN A 130 -5.97 22.69 -17.66
C GLN A 130 -5.01 21.66 -17.06
N LEU A 131 -4.37 21.98 -15.93
CA LEU A 131 -3.47 21.08 -15.21
C LEU A 131 -4.19 19.81 -14.74
N LYS A 132 -5.39 19.93 -14.18
CA LYS A 132 -6.25 18.79 -13.83
C LYS A 132 -6.45 17.87 -15.04
N THR A 133 -6.89 18.43 -16.16
CA THR A 133 -7.17 17.68 -17.39
C THR A 133 -5.91 16.99 -17.93
N GLU A 134 -4.75 17.61 -17.78
CA GLU A 134 -3.47 17.04 -18.18
C GLU A 134 -3.06 15.87 -17.27
N TYR A 135 -3.14 16.04 -15.95
CA TYR A 135 -2.81 14.97 -14.99
C TYR A 135 -3.79 13.79 -15.09
N GLU A 136 -5.08 14.04 -15.33
CA GLU A 136 -6.06 12.99 -15.62
C GLU A 136 -5.69 12.20 -16.88
N ARG A 137 -5.28 12.88 -17.95
CA ARG A 137 -4.79 12.22 -19.17
C ARG A 137 -3.56 11.36 -18.90
N GLN A 138 -2.63 11.84 -18.08
CA GLN A 138 -1.45 11.06 -17.67
C GLN A 138 -1.84 9.84 -16.83
N LEU A 139 -2.80 9.98 -15.91
CA LEU A 139 -3.33 8.91 -15.07
C LEU A 139 -4.01 7.81 -15.91
N VAL A 140 -4.86 8.20 -16.87
CA VAL A 140 -5.53 7.26 -17.79
C VAL A 140 -4.51 6.48 -18.62
N LYS A 141 -3.47 7.15 -19.14
CA LYS A 141 -2.39 6.48 -19.89
C LYS A 141 -1.67 5.43 -19.04
N LEU A 142 -1.35 5.76 -17.78
CA LEU A 142 -0.74 4.82 -16.83
C LEU A 142 -1.63 3.62 -16.54
N ILE A 143 -2.92 3.83 -16.31
CA ILE A 143 -3.89 2.75 -16.09
C ILE A 143 -4.01 1.84 -17.32
N GLN A 144 -4.04 2.42 -18.52
CA GLN A 144 -4.09 1.65 -19.76
C GLN A 144 -2.79 0.84 -19.98
N GLN A 145 -1.63 1.40 -19.67
CA GLN A 145 -0.36 0.67 -19.70
C GLN A 145 -0.33 -0.50 -18.70
N GLU A 146 -0.84 -0.31 -17.48
CA GLU A 146 -0.98 -1.39 -16.49
C GLU A 146 -1.93 -2.49 -16.96
N ARG A 147 -3.07 -2.14 -17.56
CA ARG A 147 -4.04 -3.11 -18.12
C ARG A 147 -3.44 -3.92 -19.26
N ARG A 148 -2.67 -3.27 -20.15
CA ARG A 148 -1.93 -3.95 -21.24
C ARG A 148 -0.88 -4.91 -20.69
N LYS A 149 -0.12 -4.52 -19.66
CA LYS A 149 0.83 -5.41 -18.98
C LYS A 149 0.16 -6.64 -18.35
N LYS A 150 -1.10 -6.51 -17.92
CA LYS A 150 -1.92 -7.61 -17.39
C LYS A 150 -2.66 -8.42 -18.48
N GLY A 151 -2.40 -8.16 -19.76
CA GLY A 151 -3.02 -8.89 -20.87
C GLY A 151 -4.50 -8.54 -21.12
N ILE A 152 -5.03 -7.49 -20.48
CA ILE A 152 -6.42 -7.06 -20.67
C ILE A 152 -6.46 -6.18 -21.93
N SER A 153 -7.01 -6.71 -23.01
CA SER A 153 -7.23 -5.97 -24.25
C SER A 153 -8.13 -4.75 -23.99
N PRO A 154 -7.79 -3.55 -24.52
CA PRO A 154 -8.66 -2.38 -24.47
C PRO A 154 -9.96 -2.55 -25.26
N ILE A 155 -10.02 -3.52 -26.18
CA ILE A 155 -11.13 -3.71 -27.11
C ILE A 155 -12.10 -4.71 -26.48
N GLN A 156 -13.30 -4.25 -26.13
CA GLN A 156 -14.42 -5.15 -25.88
C GLN A 156 -14.80 -5.79 -27.21
N ASN A 157 -14.56 -7.09 -27.36
CA ASN A 157 -15.03 -7.84 -28.51
C ASN A 157 -16.57 -7.89 -28.48
N ILE A 158 -17.22 -6.96 -29.18
CA ILE A 158 -18.67 -7.04 -29.43
C ILE A 158 -18.88 -8.25 -30.35
N LYS A 159 -19.32 -9.38 -29.78
CA LYS A 159 -19.72 -10.55 -30.57
C LYS A 159 -21.05 -10.24 -31.25
N ILE A 160 -20.99 -9.78 -32.50
CA ILE A 160 -22.19 -9.66 -33.34
C ILE A 160 -22.65 -11.07 -33.68
N ARG A 161 -23.77 -11.50 -33.08
CA ARG A 161 -24.44 -12.74 -33.48
C ARG A 161 -25.36 -12.40 -34.65
N LEU A 162 -24.94 -12.70 -35.87
CA LEU A 162 -25.84 -12.68 -37.03
C LEU A 162 -26.83 -13.84 -36.87
N THR A 163 -28.07 -13.52 -36.50
CA THR A 163 -29.20 -14.45 -36.63
C THR A 163 -29.67 -14.42 -38.08
N ARG A 164 -29.72 -15.60 -38.71
CA ARG A 164 -30.26 -15.83 -40.06
C ARG A 164 -31.78 -15.80 -40.05
#